data_AF-A0A2G6AV79-F1
#
_entry.id   AF-A0A2G6AV79-F1
#
_cell.length_a   1.000
_cell.length_b   1.000
_cell.length_c   1.000
_cell.angle_alpha   90.00
_cell.angle_beta   90.00
_cell.angle_gamma   90.00
#
_symmetry.space_group_name_H-M   'P 1'
#
loop_
_entity.id
_entity.type
_entity.pdbx_description
1 polymer ?
#
loop_
_entity_poly.entity_id
_entity_poly.type
_entity_poly.pdbx_seq_one_letter_code
_entity_poly.pdbx_strand_id
1 'polypeptide(L)' 'MNKSIEKKLLMFRIELKRMIMYKKAEFLGITHPSVVRSSQRLDSLLNRVQGIYS' A
#
# COMPACT_ATOMS: atom_id res chain seq x y z
N MET A 1 21.46 9.56 3.27
CA MET A 1 20.82 8.24 3.09
C MET A 1 20.70 7.96 1.59
N ASN A 2 21.16 6.80 1.09
CA ASN A 2 21.21 6.52 -0.36
C ASN A 2 19.79 6.43 -0.96
N LYS A 3 19.47 7.23 -1.99
CA LYS A 3 18.15 7.26 -2.67
C LYS A 3 17.65 5.87 -3.11
N SER A 4 18.57 4.97 -3.47
CA SER A 4 18.27 3.58 -3.84
C SER A 4 17.73 2.73 -2.67
N ILE A 5 18.22 2.97 -1.45
CA ILE A 5 17.76 2.26 -0.24
C ILE A 5 16.36 2.73 0.15
N GLU A 6 16.11 4.03 0.08
CA GLU A 6 14.79 4.60 0.36
C GLU A 6 13.71 4.06 -0.59
N LYS A 7 14.03 3.97 -1.89
CA LYS A 7 13.13 3.37 -2.88
C LYS A 7 12.84 1.89 -2.58
N LYS A 8 13.86 1.10 -2.23
CA LYS A 8 13.69 -0.31 -1.86
C LYS A 8 12.81 -0.48 -0.61
N LEU A 9 13.03 0.33 0.42
CA LEU A 9 12.20 0.32 1.63
C LEU A 9 10.75 0.69 1.32
N LEU A 10 10.54 1.68 0.45
CA LEU A 10 9.20 2.11 0.05
C LEU A 10 8.46 1.01 -0.72
N MET A 11 9.13 0.35 -1.68
CA MET A 11 8.57 -0.80 -2.40
C MET A 11 8.24 -1.97 -1.47
N PHE A 12 9.13 -2.27 -0.51
CA PHE A 12 8.88 -3.31 0.49
C PHE A 12 7.63 -3.00 1.35
N ARG A 13 7.45 -1.74 1.75
CA ARG A 13 6.26 -1.30 2.50
C ARG A 13 4.97 -1.44 1.69
N ILE A 14 5.03 -1.20 0.38
CA ILE A 14 3.89 -1.36 -0.54
C ILE A 14 3.51 -2.84 -0.63
N GLU A 15 4.48 -3.74 -0.86
CA GLU A 15 4.20 -5.17 -0.95
C GLU A 15 3.63 -5.74 0.35
N LEU A 16 4.18 -5.35 1.51
CA LEU A 16 3.63 -5.74 2.81
C LEU A 16 2.18 -5.28 3.00
N LYS A 17 1.87 -4.03 2.65
CA LYS A 17 0.51 -3.49 2.79
C LYS A 17 -0.47 -4.13 1.82
N ARG A 18 -0.02 -4.45 0.60
CA ARG A 18 -0.80 -5.21 -0.39
C ARG A 18 -1.14 -6.59 0.14
N MET A 19 -0.17 -7.32 0.69
CA MET A 19 -0.41 -8.63 1.30
C MET A 19 -1.43 -8.57 2.45
N ILE A 20 -1.30 -7.59 3.34
CA ILE A 20 -2.24 -7.39 4.45
C ILE A 20 -3.64 -7.07 3.94
N MET A 21 -3.76 -6.23 2.91
CA MET A 21 -5.05 -5.89 2.30
C MET A 21 -5.74 -7.13 1.72
N TYR A 22 -5.01 -7.96 0.97
CA TYR A 22 -5.58 -9.18 0.40
C TYR A 22 -6.03 -10.17 1.48
N LYS A 23 -5.22 -10.39 2.53
CA LYS A 23 -5.64 -11.22 3.66
C LYS A 23 -6.89 -10.70 4.36
N LYS A 24 -7.03 -9.37 4.48
CA LYS A 24 -8.26 -8.77 5.04
C LYS A 24 -9.45 -8.92 4.10
N ALA A 25 -9.24 -8.80 2.79
CA ALA A 25 -10.29 -8.97 1.79
C ALA A 25 -10.81 -10.40 1.74
N GLU A 26 -9.90 -11.38 1.88
CA GLU A 26 -10.24 -12.80 2.00
C GLU A 26 -11.08 -13.08 3.25
N PHE A 27 -10.73 -12.47 4.39
CA PHE A 27 -11.42 -12.70 5.66
C PHE A 27 -12.74 -11.89 5.81
N LEU A 28 -12.79 -10.66 5.33
CA LEU A 28 -13.88 -9.70 5.60
C LEU A 28 -14.72 -9.33 4.37
N GLY A 29 -14.25 -9.65 3.17
CA GLY A 29 -14.80 -9.18 1.90
C GLY A 29 -14.22 -7.85 1.43
N ILE A 30 -14.24 -7.63 0.11
CA ILE A 30 -13.60 -6.47 -0.56
C ILE A 30 -14.24 -5.12 -0.20
N THR A 31 -15.53 -5.10 0.13
CA THR A 31 -16.28 -3.88 0.47
C THR A 31 -16.17 -3.52 1.94
N HIS A 32 -15.57 -4.38 2.77
CA HIS A 32 -15.47 -4.12 4.19
C HIS A 32 -14.68 -2.82 4.47
N PRO A 33 -15.16 -1.92 5.35
CA PRO A 33 -14.52 -0.62 5.57
C PRO A 33 -13.02 -0.70 5.92
N SER A 34 -12.59 -1.76 6.60
CA SER A 34 -11.18 -1.98 6.93
C SER A 34 -10.31 -2.33 5.71
N VAL A 35 -10.89 -2.98 4.69
CA VAL A 35 -10.23 -3.33 3.41
C VAL A 35 -10.17 -2.09 2.53
N VAL A 36 -11.27 -1.34 2.43
CA VAL A 36 -11.34 -0.05 1.70
C VAL A 36 -10.30 0.94 2.23
N ARG A 37 -10.22 1.13 3.56
CA ARG A 37 -9.19 1.98 4.17
C ARG A 37 -7.77 1.48 3.93
N SER A 38 -7.57 0.16 3.87
CA SER A 38 -6.27 -0.44 3.54
C SER A 38 -5.89 -0.15 2.08
N SER A 39 -6.84 -0.24 1.14
CA SER A 39 -6.65 0.12 -0.27
C SER A 39 -6.29 1.59 -0.44
N GLN A 40 -7.05 2.50 0.18
CA GLN A 40 -6.77 3.94 0.11
C GLN A 40 -5.35 4.29 0.59
N ARG A 41 -4.90 3.65 1.68
CA ARG A 41 -3.53 3.83 2.19
C ARG A 41 -2.46 3.25 1.28
N LEU A 42 -2.78 2.16 0.57
CA LEU A 42 -1.87 1.56 -0.41
C LEU A 42 -1.75 2.49 -1.63
N ASP A 43 -2.87 3.05 -2.11
CA ASP A 43 -2.89 4.01 -3.21
C ASP A 43 -2.09 5.26 -2.89
N SER A 44 -2.21 5.83 -1.68
CA SER A 44 -1.37 6.98 -1.28
C SER A 44 0.13 6.68 -1.34
N LEU A 45 0.55 5.45 -1.04
CA LEU A 45 1.95 5.06 -1.13
C LEU A 45 2.41 4.85 -2.57
N LEU A 46 1.55 4.28 -3.42
CA LEU A 46 1.82 4.13 -4.85
C LEU A 46 1.94 5.49 -5.52
N ASN A 47 1.03 6.42 -5.22
CA ASN A 47 1.05 7.79 -5.69
C ASN A 47 2.35 8.51 -5.33
N ARG A 48 2.83 8.35 -4.08
CA ARG A 48 4.10 8.89 -3.62
C ARG A 48 5.31 8.31 -4.37
N VAL A 49 5.28 7.03 -4.75
CA VAL A 49 6.34 6.43 -5.58
C VAL A 49 6.32 6.97 -7.00
N GLN A 50 5.13 7.13 -7.57
CA GLN A 50 4.95 7.55 -8.96
C GLN A 50 5.11 9.06 -9.15
N GLY A 51 5.23 9.83 -8.06
CA GLY A 51 5.28 11.30 -8.11
C GLY A 51 3.94 11.92 -8.51
N ILE A 52 2.87 11.12 -8.53
CA ILE A 52 1.50 11.56 -8.78
C ILE A 52 0.99 12.04 -7.43
N TYR A 53 1.35 13.26 -7.04
CA TYR A 53 0.67 13.90 -5.92
C TYR A 53 -0.71 14.37 -6.39
N SER A 54 -1.74 14.04 -5.62
CA SER A 54 -3.03 14.74 -5.60
C SER A 54 -2.92 15.98 -4.73
#